data_AF-A0A2V5T0I6-F1
#
_entry.id   AF-A0A2V5T0I6-F1
#
_cell.length_a   1.000
_cell.length_b   1.000
_cell.length_c   1.000
_cell.angle_alpha   90.00
_cell.angle_beta   90.00
_cell.angle_gamma   90.00
#
_symmetry.space_group_name_H-M   'P 1'
#
loop_
_entity.id
_entity.type
_entity.pdbx_description
1 polymer ?
#
loop_
_entity_poly.entity_id
_entity_poly.type
_entity_poly.pdbx_seq_one_letter_code
_entity_poly.pdbx_strand_id
1 'polypeptide(L)'
;MSIFALCCGCIFAASTIVAQPAVPAPEKSEMLPLRPAELVHIGKFTITNSMLVTWAVAAGIIIFAQLAMRNIKPVPSGAQNFWEWLV
;
A
#
# COMPACT_ATOMS: atom_id res chain seq x y z
N MET A 1 -5.86 12.70 22.89
CA MET A 1 -4.73 12.58 21.94
C MET A 1 -3.97 11.26 22.14
N SER A 2 -4.61 10.10 22.00
CA SER A 2 -3.91 8.81 22.23
C SER A 2 -4.40 7.63 21.37
N ILE A 3 -5.43 7.83 20.52
CA ILE A 3 -6.04 6.72 19.75
C ILE A 3 -5.53 6.69 18.30
N PHE A 4 -5.08 7.82 17.74
CA PHE A 4 -4.56 7.87 16.36
C PHE A 4 -3.09 7.44 16.22
N ALA A 5 -2.34 7.35 17.33
CA ALA A 5 -0.92 6.92 17.31
C ALA A 5 -0.75 5.39 17.35
N LEU A 6 -1.81 4.62 17.64
CA LEU A 6 -1.73 3.17 17.81
C LEU A 6 -1.79 2.38 16.49
N CYS A 7 -2.24 3.01 15.39
CA CYS A 7 -2.35 2.33 14.08
C CYS A 7 -1.08 2.43 13.22
N CYS A 8 -0.04 3.13 13.67
CA CYS A 8 1.13 3.42 12.83
C CYS A 8 2.27 2.38 12.96
N GLY A 9 2.15 1.38 13.85
CA GLY A 9 3.27 0.53 14.25
C GLY A 9 3.34 -0.91 13.71
N CYS A 10 2.28 -1.45 13.08
CA CYS A 10 2.17 -2.91 12.93
C CYS A 10 2.38 -3.49 11.51
N ILE A 11 2.89 -2.74 10.52
CA ILE A 11 2.89 -3.26 9.13
C ILE A 11 4.28 -3.64 8.59
N PHE A 12 5.39 -3.37 9.29
CA PHE A 12 6.72 -3.67 8.74
C PHE A 12 7.70 -4.23 9.78
N ALA A 13 7.80 -5.57 9.87
CA ALA A 13 8.97 -6.39 10.29
C ALA A 13 8.44 -7.79 10.68
N ALA A 14 9.00 -8.95 10.32
CA ALA A 14 10.24 -9.30 9.66
C ALA A 14 10.09 -10.72 9.08
N SER A 15 10.63 -10.97 7.89
CA SER A 15 10.98 -12.33 7.46
C SER A 15 12.49 -12.41 7.36
N THR A 16 13.15 -12.68 8.48
CA THR A 16 14.56 -13.11 8.48
C THR A 16 14.60 -14.56 8.03
N ILE A 17 14.93 -14.78 6.75
CA ILE A 17 15.20 -16.11 6.20
C ILE A 17 16.56 -16.57 6.73
N VAL A 18 16.54 -17.58 7.59
CA VAL A 18 17.72 -18.36 8.03
C VAL A 18 18.06 -19.38 6.93
N ALA A 19 19.35 -19.66 6.76
CA ALA A 19 19.97 -20.41 5.65
C ALA A 19 19.47 -21.87 5.47
N GLN A 20 19.49 -22.33 4.21
CA GLN A 20 19.09 -23.66 3.74
C GLN A 20 20.10 -24.77 4.10
N PRO A 21 19.62 -25.99 4.45
CA PRO A 21 20.30 -27.25 4.18
C PRO A 21 19.63 -28.04 3.02
N ALA A 22 20.40 -28.95 2.41
CA ALA A 22 20.23 -29.48 1.06
C ALA A 22 19.32 -30.74 0.87
N VAL A 23 18.53 -30.74 -0.22
CA VAL A 23 18.21 -31.75 -1.28
C VAL A 23 17.96 -33.23 -0.86
N PRO A 24 16.80 -33.90 -1.18
CA PRO A 24 16.50 -34.39 -2.55
C PRO A 24 15.03 -34.57 -3.04
N ALA A 25 14.90 -34.80 -4.36
CA ALA A 25 13.76 -35.26 -5.20
C ALA A 25 12.89 -34.20 -5.92
N PRO A 26 12.49 -34.40 -7.20
CA PRO A 26 11.75 -33.43 -7.99
C PRO A 26 10.27 -33.48 -7.64
N GLU A 27 9.94 -32.90 -6.49
CA GLU A 27 8.58 -32.62 -6.11
C GLU A 27 8.11 -31.47 -7.01
N LYS A 28 6.95 -31.60 -7.67
CA LYS A 28 6.32 -30.49 -8.39
C LYS A 28 6.18 -29.34 -7.40
N SER A 29 7.12 -28.40 -7.45
CA SER A 29 7.00 -27.16 -6.72
C SER A 29 5.72 -26.53 -7.22
N GLU A 30 4.68 -26.52 -6.38
CA GLU A 30 3.46 -25.75 -6.58
C GLU A 30 3.88 -24.28 -6.62
N MET A 31 4.42 -23.85 -7.76
CA MET A 31 4.78 -22.47 -8.00
C MET A 31 3.47 -21.71 -8.08
N LEU A 32 3.21 -20.92 -7.04
CA LEU A 32 2.19 -19.90 -7.08
C LEU A 32 2.40 -19.06 -8.36
N PRO A 33 1.32 -18.74 -9.10
CA PRO A 33 1.45 -17.93 -10.31
C PRO A 33 2.19 -16.63 -9.98
N LEU A 34 3.32 -16.39 -10.65
CA LEU A 34 4.12 -15.16 -10.47
C LEU A 34 3.42 -13.91 -11.01
N ARG A 35 2.26 -14.07 -11.65
CA ARG A 35 1.49 -13.00 -12.26
C ARG A 35 0.43 -12.50 -11.29
N PRO A 36 0.17 -11.18 -11.22
CA PRO A 36 -0.89 -10.63 -10.40
C PRO A 36 -2.23 -11.31 -10.71
N ALA A 37 -3.01 -11.59 -9.67
CA ALA A 37 -4.35 -12.13 -9.83
C ALA A 37 -5.21 -11.17 -10.67
N GLU A 38 -5.76 -11.70 -11.75
CA GLU A 38 -6.69 -11.01 -12.64
C GLU A 38 -8.05 -10.95 -11.96
N LEU A 39 -8.63 -9.75 -11.85
CA LEU A 39 -9.90 -9.53 -11.14
C LEU A 39 -11.07 -9.42 -12.12
N VAL A 40 -10.91 -8.57 -13.13
CA VAL A 40 -11.98 -8.23 -14.09
C VAL A 40 -11.36 -8.02 -15.47
N HIS A 41 -12.01 -8.56 -16.50
CA HIS A 41 -11.68 -8.30 -17.90
C HIS A 41 -12.75 -7.41 -18.53
N ILE A 42 -12.32 -6.30 -19.12
CA ILE A 42 -13.18 -5.38 -19.86
C ILE A 42 -12.69 -5.40 -21.31
N GLY A 43 -13.33 -6.22 -22.14
CA GLY A 43 -12.90 -6.45 -23.52
C GLY A 43 -11.50 -7.05 -23.58
N LYS A 44 -10.52 -6.28 -24.09
CA LYS A 44 -9.09 -6.68 -24.17
C LYS A 44 -8.24 -6.20 -22.98
N PHE A 45 -8.85 -5.51 -22.01
CA PHE A 45 -8.14 -4.93 -20.88
C PHE A 45 -8.37 -5.74 -19.61
N THR A 46 -7.29 -6.16 -18.95
CA THR A 46 -7.32 -6.92 -17.70
C THR A 46 -6.99 -6.01 -16.53
N ILE A 47 -7.88 -5.91 -15.56
CA ILE A 47 -7.63 -5.23 -14.29
C ILE A 47 -7.09 -6.26 -13.30
N THR A 48 -5.89 -5.99 -12.77
CA THR A 48 -5.24 -6.84 -11.77
C THR A 48 -5.41 -6.25 -10.37
N ASN A 49 -5.18 -7.07 -9.34
CA ASN A 49 -5.22 -6.63 -7.94
C ASN A 49 -4.29 -5.44 -7.68
N SER A 50 -3.05 -5.48 -8.19
CA SER A 50 -2.10 -4.38 -8.03
C SER A 50 -2.60 -3.06 -8.61
N MET A 51 -3.28 -3.08 -9.77
CA MET A 51 -3.86 -1.87 -10.35
C MET A 51 -4.98 -1.30 -9.48
N LEU A 52 -5.87 -2.15 -8.97
CA LEU A 52 -6.96 -1.74 -8.09
C LEU A 52 -6.43 -1.11 -6.80
N VAL A 53 -5.44 -1.75 -6.17
CA VAL A 53 -4.80 -1.24 -4.94
C VAL A 53 -4.13 0.10 -5.20
N THR A 54 -3.38 0.24 -6.30
CA THR A 54 -2.77 1.53 -6.67
C THR A 54 -3.81 2.63 -6.84
N TRP A 55 -4.93 2.36 -7.53
CA TRP A 55 -6.00 3.35 -7.69
C TRP A 55 -6.68 3.70 -6.36
N ALA A 56 -6.90 2.72 -5.49
CA ALA A 56 -7.47 2.95 -4.16
C ALA A 56 -6.55 3.83 -3.30
N VAL A 57 -5.25 3.54 -3.28
CA VAL A 57 -4.25 4.34 -2.56
C VAL A 57 -4.18 5.75 -3.14
N ALA A 58 -4.11 5.87 -4.48
CA ALA A 58 -4.08 7.17 -5.15
C ALA A 58 -5.32 8.01 -4.83
N ALA A 59 -6.52 7.42 -4.91
CA ALA A 59 -7.76 8.10 -4.56
C ALA A 59 -7.76 8.56 -3.09
N GLY A 60 -7.28 7.73 -2.16
CA GLY A 60 -7.14 8.08 -0.75
C GLY A 60 -6.21 9.28 -0.52
N ILE A 61 -5.03 9.28 -1.14
CA ILE A 61 -4.07 10.40 -1.06
C ILE A 61 -4.68 11.67 -1.65
N ILE A 62 -5.30 11.57 -2.83
CA ILE A 62 -5.91 12.72 -3.52
C ILE A 62 -7.02 13.34 -2.66
N ILE A 63 -7.95 12.54 -2.15
CA ILE A 63 -9.06 13.02 -1.31
C ILE A 63 -8.50 13.67 -0.04
N PHE A 64 -7.54 13.03 0.62
CA PHE A 64 -6.99 13.56 1.86
C PHE A 64 -6.20 14.86 1.63
N ALA A 65 -5.41 14.94 0.55
CA ALA A 65 -4.71 16.17 0.16
C ALA A 65 -5.70 17.30 -0.13
N GLN A 66 -6.78 17.02 -0.89
CA GLN A 66 -7.82 18.00 -1.15
C GLN A 66 -8.49 18.49 0.13
N LEU A 67 -8.79 17.59 1.08
CA LEU A 67 -9.41 17.97 2.36
C LEU A 67 -8.49 18.84 3.21
N ALA A 68 -7.20 18.54 3.26
CA ALA A 68 -6.24 19.33 4.02
C ALA A 68 -6.00 20.72 3.43
N MET A 69 -6.03 20.83 2.10
CA MET A 69 -5.80 22.08 1.38
C MET A 69 -7.08 22.88 1.11
N ARG A 70 -8.26 22.38 1.49
CA ARG A 70 -9.55 23.03 1.21
C ARG A 70 -9.69 24.42 1.85
N ASN A 71 -9.07 24.64 3.00
CA ASN A 71 -9.14 25.89 3.76
C ASN A 71 -7.76 26.30 4.27
N ILE A 72 -6.92 26.80 3.36
CA ILE A 72 -5.57 27.25 3.69
C ILE A 72 -5.63 28.42 4.67
N LYS A 73 -4.92 28.29 5.78
CA LYS A 73 -4.72 29.33 6.78
C LYS A 73 -3.34 29.98 6.60
N PRO A 74 -3.19 31.29 6.88
CA PRO A 74 -1.90 31.97 6.84
C PRO A 74 -0.89 31.41 7.84
N VAL A 75 -1.36 30.93 9.00
CA VAL A 75 -0.55 30.18 9.96
C VAL A 75 -1.02 28.72 9.90
N PRO A 76 -0.17 27.79 9.41
CA PRO A 76 -0.57 26.41 9.20
C PRO A 76 -0.84 25.71 10.53
N SER A 77 -1.84 24.85 10.55
CA SER A 77 -2.18 24.01 11.71
C SER A 77 -2.86 22.71 11.28
N GLY A 78 -2.81 21.70 12.15
CA GLY A 78 -3.47 20.42 11.91
C GLY A 78 -2.99 19.72 10.64
N ALA A 79 -3.92 19.34 9.77
CA ALA A 79 -3.62 18.62 8.53
C ALA A 79 -2.77 19.44 7.55
N GLN A 80 -3.01 20.75 7.42
CA GLN A 80 -2.20 21.62 6.56
C GLN A 80 -0.73 21.60 6.99
N ASN A 81 -0.45 21.69 8.29
CA ASN A 81 0.91 21.63 8.83
C ASN A 81 1.61 20.30 8.51
N PHE A 82 0.88 19.18 8.59
CA PHE A 82 1.43 17.87 8.22
C PHE A 82 1.81 17.81 6.73
N TRP A 83 0.93 18.32 5.85
CA TRP A 83 1.17 18.32 4.41
C TRP A 83 2.30 19.27 4.00
N GLU A 84 2.35 20.47 4.57
CA GLU A 84 3.44 21.42 4.33
C GLU A 84 4.78 20.93 4.87
N TRP A 85 4.80 20.07 5.89
CA TRP A 85 6.03 19.43 6.38
C TRP A 85 6.53 18.29 5.48
N LEU A 86 5.62 17.62 4.76
CA LEU A 86 5.98 16.47 3.92
C LEU A 86 6.75 16.88 2.64
N VAL A 87 6.52 18.10 2.14
CA VAL A 87 7.15 18.67 0.93
C VAL A 87 8.47 19.37 1.25
#